data_AF-A0A3M1V072-F1
#
_entry.id   AF-A0A3M1V072-F1
#
_cell.length_a   1.000
_cell.length_b   1.000
_cell.length_c   1.000
_cell.angle_alpha   90.00
_cell.angle_beta   90.00
_cell.angle_gamma   90.00
#
_symmetry.space_group_name_H-M   'P 1'
#
loop_
_entity.id
_entity.type
_entity.pdbx_description
1 polymer ?
#
loop_
_entity_poly.entity_id
_entity_poly.type
_entity_poly.pdbx_seq_one_letter_code
_entity_poly.pdbx_strand_id
1 'polypeptide(L)' 'ADWRRHWPTLLPMPHPSPRNNRWLRQRPWFEEEVVPALQARIKALL' A
#
# COMPACT_ATOMS: atom_id res chain seq x y z
N ALA A 1 8.16 4.41 5.61
CA ALA A 1 7.21 5.27 4.88
C ALA A 1 6.10 5.69 5.82
N ASP A 2 5.62 6.92 5.73
CA ASP A 2 4.77 7.53 6.75
C ASP A 2 3.25 7.32 6.52
N TRP A 3 2.89 6.25 5.79
CA TRP A 3 1.51 5.97 5.40
C TRP A 3 0.60 5.75 6.61
N ARG A 4 1.16 5.25 7.72
CA ARG A 4 0.43 5.00 8.98
C ARG A 4 -0.11 6.29 9.62
N ARG A 5 0.50 7.46 9.39
CA ARG A 5 0.00 8.74 9.93
C ARG A 5 -1.30 9.20 9.28
N HIS A 6 -1.60 8.73 8.08
CA HIS A 6 -2.78 9.14 7.31
C HIS A 6 -3.86 8.06 7.25
N TRP A 7 -3.54 6.84 7.68
CA TRP A 7 -4.44 5.71 7.76
C TRP A 7 -5.50 5.89 8.88
N PRO A 8 -6.76 5.44 8.71
CA PRO A 8 -7.33 4.77 7.54
C PRO A 8 -7.98 5.70 6.51
N THR A 9 -7.99 7.00 6.76
CA THR A 9 -8.74 7.98 5.97
C THR A 9 -8.09 8.25 4.61
N LEU A 10 -6.77 8.09 4.51
CA LEU A 10 -5.99 8.30 3.30
C LEU A 10 -4.84 7.29 3.22
N LEU A 11 -4.67 6.68 2.05
CA LEU A 11 -3.53 5.79 1.76
C LEU A 11 -2.85 6.20 0.45
N PRO A 12 -1.63 6.78 0.51
CA PRO A 12 -0.86 7.09 -0.69
C PRO A 12 -0.44 5.79 -1.42
N MET A 13 -0.75 5.69 -2.70
CA MET A 13 -0.47 4.49 -3.51
C MET A 13 0.34 4.84 -4.77
N PRO A 14 1.29 3.99 -5.20
CA PRO A 14 1.91 4.14 -6.51
C PRO A 14 0.88 3.89 -7.61
N HIS A 15 1.04 4.56 -8.75
CA HIS A 15 0.22 4.28 -9.94
C HIS A 15 0.41 2.82 -10.39
N PRO A 16 -0.65 2.10 -10.85
CA PRO A 16 -0.56 0.71 -11.28
C PRO A 16 0.10 0.53 -12.67
N SER A 17 1.04 1.41 -13.05
CA SER A 17 1.78 1.28 -14.32
C SER A 17 2.93 0.30 -14.16
N PRO A 18 3.22 -0.56 -15.16
CA PRO A 18 4.41 -1.41 -15.15
C PRO A 18 5.72 -0.64 -14.96
N ARG A 19 5.73 0.67 -15.26
CA ARG A 19 6.87 1.56 -15.00
C ARG A 19 7.26 1.63 -13.52
N ASN A 20 6.34 1.32 -12.60
CA ASN A 20 6.59 1.32 -11.16
C ASN A 20 7.19 0.01 -10.62
N ASN A 21 7.41 -1.02 -11.46
CA ASN A 21 7.99 -2.30 -11.01
C ASN A 21 9.36 -2.12 -10.33
N ARG A 22 10.21 -1.19 -10.83
CA ARG A 22 11.49 -0.88 -10.19
C ARG A 22 11.29 -0.24 -8.80
N TRP A 23 10.31 0.65 -8.67
CA TRP A 23 9.99 1.31 -7.41
C TRP A 23 9.52 0.29 -6.37
N LEU A 24 8.67 -0.66 -6.76
CA LEU A 24 8.17 -1.75 -5.92
C LEU A 24 9.31 -2.67 -5.45
N ARG A 25 10.18 -3.11 -6.36
CA ARG A 25 11.36 -3.92 -6.01
C ARG A 25 12.30 -3.23 -5.02
N GLN A 26 12.40 -1.90 -5.06
CA GLN A 26 13.22 -1.12 -4.14
C GLN A 26 12.54 -0.86 -2.78
N ARG A 27 11.25 -1.18 -2.66
CA ARG A 27 10.40 -0.83 -1.51
C ARG A 27 9.52 -2.04 -1.13
N PRO A 28 10.14 -3.14 -0.66
CA PRO A 28 9.42 -4.37 -0.33
C PRO A 28 8.33 -4.17 0.74
N TRP A 29 8.53 -3.20 1.66
CA TRP A 29 7.55 -2.79 2.67
C TRP A 29 6.17 -2.45 2.10
N PHE A 30 6.06 -2.05 0.83
CA PHE A 30 4.76 -1.76 0.23
C PHE A 30 3.92 -3.04 0.09
N GLU A 31 4.51 -4.10 -0.45
CA GLU A 31 3.84 -5.40 -0.61
C GLU A 31 3.73 -6.15 0.73
N GLU A 32 4.71 -6.01 1.62
CA GLU A 32 4.76 -6.71 2.90
C GLU A 32 3.89 -6.08 4.00
N GLU A 33 3.74 -4.75 4.00
CA GLU A 33 3.01 -4.04 5.07
C GLU A 33 1.73 -3.37 4.60
N VAL A 34 1.78 -2.64 3.48
CA VAL A 34 0.65 -1.80 3.05
C VAL A 34 -0.46 -2.65 2.43
N VAL A 35 -0.12 -3.56 1.53
CA VAL A 35 -1.11 -4.39 0.85
C VAL A 35 -1.91 -5.26 1.83
N PRO A 36 -1.29 -5.98 2.80
CA PRO A 36 -2.05 -6.76 3.78
C PRO A 36 -2.95 -5.90 4.67
N ALA A 37 -2.47 -4.71 5.10
CA ALA A 37 -3.28 -3.79 5.90
C ALA A 37 -4.52 -3.29 5.15
N LEU A 38 -4.36 -2.97 3.85
CA LEU A 38 -5.48 -2.57 3.00
C LEU A 38 -6.48 -3.71 2.79
N GLN A 39 -5.99 -4.92 2.48
CA GLN A 39 -6.83 -6.11 2.31
C GLN A 39 -7.65 -6.41 3.57
N ALA A 40 -7.03 -6.37 4.75
CA ALA A 40 -7.72 -6.59 6.02
C ALA A 40 -8.85 -5.58 6.26
N ARG A 41 -8.62 -4.30 5.92
CA ARG A 41 -9.64 -3.26 6.06
C ARG A 41 -10.80 -3.44 5.10
N ILE A 42 -10.52 -3.77 3.84
CA ILE A 42 -11.57 -4.07 2.85
C ILE A 42 -12.39 -5.27 3.32
N LYS A 43 -11.74 -6.35 3.79
CA LYS A 43 -12.41 -7.53 4.31
C LYS A 43 -13.32 -7.24 5.51
N ALA A 44 -12.95 -6.28 6.37
CA ALA A 44 -13.77 -5.88 7.50
C ALA A 44 -14.99 -5.00 7.12
N LEU A 45 -15.08 -4.53 5.88
CA LEU A 45 -16.17 -3.71 5.36
C LEU A 45 -17.16 -4.47 4.47
N LEU A 46 -16.78 -5.67 4.04
CA LEU A 46 -17.59 -6.61 3.26
C LEU A 46 -18.30 -7.59 4.22
#